data_AF-A0A2W1K9N9-F1
#
_entry.id   AF-A0A2W1K9N9-F1
#
_cell.length_a   1.000
_cell.length_b   1.000
_cell.length_c   1.000
_cell.angle_alpha   90.00
_cell.angle_beta   90.00
_cell.angle_gamma   90.00
#
_symmetry.space_group_name_H-M   'P 1'
#
loop_
_entity.id
_entity.type
_entity.pdbx_description
1 polymer ?
#
loop_
_entity_poly.entity_id
_entity_poly.type
_entity_poly.pdbx_seq_one_letter_code
_entity_poly.pdbx_strand_id
1 'polypeptide(L)'
;MKSKYFLKYIFIIAISGLVGFFIHRFILSELVISASYLFWCYFANIILAVVVLSVLYILRKKFKDQLGFLFMAGSFLKFAAFFIFFYPIFREDDAVTKVEFTSFFIPYVICLITETLGGIKLLAKQNYDV
;
A
#
# COMPACT_ATOMS: atom_id res chain seq x y z
N MET A 1 5.58 12.38 -21.20
CA MET A 1 4.75 11.14 -21.20
C MET A 1 4.88 10.31 -19.91
N LYS A 2 6.09 10.05 -19.38
CA LYS A 2 6.31 9.17 -18.20
C LYS A 2 5.72 9.67 -16.86
N SER A 3 5.58 10.99 -16.67
CA SER A 3 4.96 11.57 -15.46
C SER A 3 3.45 11.32 -15.37
N LYS A 4 2.73 11.33 -16.52
CA LYS A 4 1.29 11.08 -16.56
C LYS A 4 0.92 9.69 -16.03
N TYR A 5 1.72 8.67 -16.34
CA TYR A 5 1.48 7.31 -15.85
C TYR A 5 1.78 7.16 -14.36
N PHE A 6 2.86 7.77 -13.89
CA PHE A 6 3.17 7.80 -12.46
C PHE A 6 2.03 8.43 -11.64
N LEU A 7 1.57 9.61 -12.06
CA LEU A 7 0.42 10.29 -11.45
C LEU A 7 -0.87 9.45 -11.56
N LYS A 8 -1.09 8.78 -12.70
CA LYS A 8 -2.22 7.85 -12.86
C LYS A 8 -2.17 6.71 -11.83
N TYR A 9 -1.02 6.12 -11.57
CA TYR A 9 -0.92 5.01 -10.61
C TYR A 9 -1.01 5.46 -9.16
N ILE A 10 -0.51 6.65 -8.82
CA ILE A 10 -0.80 7.27 -7.52
C ILE A 10 -2.30 7.46 -7.34
N PHE A 11 -2.98 7.98 -8.37
CA PHE A 11 -4.42 8.16 -8.34
C PHE A 11 -5.17 6.83 -8.19
N ILE A 12 -4.74 5.78 -8.90
CA ILE A 12 -5.32 4.43 -8.77
C ILE A 12 -5.13 3.88 -7.36
N ILE A 13 -3.96 4.04 -6.73
CA ILE A 13 -3.70 3.64 -5.34
C ILE A 13 -4.65 4.38 -4.38
N ALA A 14 -4.78 5.70 -4.54
CA ALA A 14 -5.63 6.51 -3.67
C ALA A 14 -7.11 6.11 -3.81
N ILE A 15 -7.61 5.95 -5.03
CA ILE A 15 -8.99 5.56 -5.28
C ILE A 15 -9.26 4.12 -4.83
N SER A 16 -8.38 3.17 -5.11
CA SER A 16 -8.57 1.78 -4.69
C SER A 16 -8.56 1.64 -3.17
N GLY A 17 -7.66 2.37 -2.50
CA GLY A 17 -7.62 2.46 -1.04
C GLY A 17 -8.90 3.09 -0.47
N LEU A 18 -9.37 4.19 -1.05
CA LEU A 18 -10.59 4.87 -0.61
C LEU A 18 -11.84 4.00 -0.80
N VAL A 19 -12.00 3.37 -1.97
CA VAL A 19 -13.10 2.42 -2.23
C VAL A 19 -13.03 1.25 -1.26
N GLY A 20 -11.83 0.68 -1.05
CA GLY A 20 -11.61 -0.39 -0.09
C GLY A 20 -11.98 0.03 1.34
N PHE A 21 -11.71 1.28 1.73
CA PHE A 21 -12.05 1.80 3.05
C PHE A 21 -13.57 1.84 3.24
N PHE A 22 -14.30 2.39 2.28
CA PHE A 22 -15.77 2.48 2.37
C PHE A 22 -16.42 1.09 2.38
N ILE A 23 -15.95 0.15 1.55
CA ILE A 23 -16.44 -1.24 1.55
C ILE A 23 -16.19 -1.90 2.91
N HIS A 24 -14.96 -1.80 3.43
CA HIS A 24 -14.60 -2.42 4.71
C HIS A 24 -15.40 -1.80 5.87
N ARG A 25 -15.56 -0.47 5.86
CA ARG A 25 -16.38 0.23 6.86
C ARG A 25 -17.85 -0.18 6.80
N PHE A 26 -18.41 -0.32 5.60
CA PHE A 26 -19.79 -0.77 5.39
C PHE A 26 -20.01 -2.19 5.92
N ILE A 27 -19.12 -3.13 5.60
CA ILE A 27 -19.20 -4.50 6.10
C ILE A 27 -19.15 -4.54 7.64
N LEU A 28 -18.24 -3.76 8.25
CA LEU A 28 -18.13 -3.70 9.71
C LEU A 28 -19.36 -3.08 10.37
N SER A 29 -20.02 -2.10 9.73
CA SER A 29 -21.26 -1.53 10.26
C SER A 29 -22.43 -2.50 10.21
N GLU A 30 -22.56 -3.29 9.14
CA GLU A 30 -23.61 -4.33 9.05
C GLU A 30 -23.42 -5.44 10.10
N LEU A 31 -22.16 -5.71 10.49
CA LEU A 31 -21.82 -6.67 11.54
C LEU A 31 -21.80 -6.07 12.95
N VAL A 32 -22.05 -4.77 13.10
CA VAL A 32 -21.99 -4.04 14.39
C VAL A 32 -20.62 -4.19 15.08
N ILE A 33 -19.54 -4.25 14.29
CA ILE A 33 -18.17 -4.37 14.79
C ILE A 33 -17.47 -3.00 14.74
N SER A 34 -16.92 -2.56 15.87
CA SER A 34 -16.11 -1.34 15.93
C SER A 34 -14.66 -1.60 15.51
N ALA A 35 -14.10 -0.73 14.67
CA ALA A 35 -12.69 -0.73 14.29
C ALA A 35 -12.11 0.69 14.37
N SER A 36 -11.66 1.08 15.56
CA SER A 36 -11.20 2.45 15.89
C SER A 36 -10.02 2.92 15.05
N TYR A 37 -9.12 1.99 14.67
CA TYR A 37 -7.91 2.31 13.91
C TYR A 37 -8.04 2.10 12.40
N LEU A 38 -9.23 1.73 11.90
CA LEU A 38 -9.44 1.42 10.48
C LEU A 38 -8.97 2.56 9.57
N PHE A 39 -9.31 3.80 9.90
CA PHE A 39 -8.89 4.97 9.14
C PHE A 39 -7.35 5.08 9.06
N TRP A 40 -6.67 4.95 10.20
CA TRP A 40 -5.22 5.06 10.28
C TRP A 40 -4.50 3.95 9.51
N CYS A 41 -5.04 2.73 9.53
CA CYS A 41 -4.51 1.63 8.72
C CYS A 41 -4.57 1.91 7.22
N TYR A 42 -5.71 2.40 6.73
CA TYR A 42 -5.85 2.73 5.31
C TYR A 42 -4.97 3.93 4.93
N PHE A 43 -4.98 4.98 5.74
CA PHE A 43 -4.18 6.17 5.53
C PHE A 43 -2.69 5.86 5.45
N ALA A 44 -2.15 5.12 6.42
CA ALA A 44 -0.74 4.72 6.44
C ALA A 44 -0.36 3.84 5.24
N ASN A 45 -1.21 2.87 4.88
CA ASN A 45 -0.93 1.98 3.75
C ASN A 45 -0.95 2.70 2.40
N ILE A 46 -1.82 3.70 2.22
CA ILE A 46 -1.84 4.54 1.02
C ILE A 46 -0.58 5.42 0.97
N ILE A 47 -0.19 6.06 2.08
CA ILE A 47 1.04 6.86 2.13
C ILE A 47 2.27 6.02 1.82
N LEU A 48 2.42 4.88 2.50
CA LEU A 48 3.56 3.98 2.28
C LEU A 48 3.61 3.50 0.83
N ALA A 49 2.46 3.20 0.23
CA ALA A 49 2.39 2.80 -1.17
C ALA A 49 2.84 3.90 -2.14
N VAL A 50 2.40 5.14 -1.89
CA VAL A 50 2.83 6.30 -2.68
C VAL A 50 4.33 6.53 -2.52
N VAL A 51 4.87 6.38 -1.30
CA VAL A 51 6.31 6.49 -1.03
C VAL A 51 7.10 5.42 -1.79
N VAL A 52 6.71 4.15 -1.71
CA VAL A 52 7.39 3.04 -2.41
C VAL A 52 7.36 3.27 -3.92
N LEU A 53 6.19 3.61 -4.49
CA LEU A 53 6.08 3.89 -5.93
C LEU A 53 6.91 5.12 -6.34
N SER A 54 6.99 6.15 -5.50
CA SER A 54 7.78 7.35 -5.76
C SER A 54 9.29 7.08 -5.73
N VAL A 55 9.76 6.34 -4.72
CA VAL A 55 11.15 5.89 -4.62
C VAL A 55 11.52 5.05 -5.84
N LEU A 56 10.64 4.11 -6.21
CA LEU A 56 10.82 3.27 -7.38
C LEU A 56 10.87 4.12 -8.67
N TYR A 57 10.00 5.11 -8.80
CA TYR A 57 10.02 6.05 -9.91
C TYR A 57 11.36 6.80 -9.97
N ILE A 58 11.84 7.39 -8.88
CA ILE A 58 13.08 8.17 -8.86
C ILE A 58 14.29 7.28 -9.19
N LEU A 59 14.40 6.13 -8.53
CA LEU A 59 15.55 5.23 -8.65
C LEU A 59 15.57 4.44 -9.95
N ARG A 60 14.47 4.41 -10.71
CA ARG A 60 14.41 3.66 -11.98
C ARG A 60 15.47 4.04 -12.99
N LYS A 61 15.97 5.28 -12.94
CA LYS A 61 17.00 5.77 -13.86
C LYS A 61 18.39 5.27 -13.47
N LYS A 62 18.65 5.09 -12.17
CA LYS A 62 19.96 4.73 -11.62
C LYS A 62 20.15 3.22 -11.46
N PHE A 63 19.08 2.50 -11.09
CA PHE A 63 19.12 1.09 -10.74
C PHE A 63 18.18 0.25 -11.61
N LYS A 64 18.33 0.33 -12.95
CA LYS A 64 17.43 -0.29 -13.94
C LYS A 64 17.21 -1.79 -13.71
N ASP A 65 18.28 -2.52 -13.41
CA ASP A 65 18.24 -3.98 -13.30
C ASP A 65 17.81 -4.47 -11.91
N GLN A 66 17.76 -3.56 -10.93
CA GLN A 66 17.47 -3.87 -9.53
C GLN A 66 16.11 -3.34 -9.06
N LEU A 67 15.31 -2.74 -9.95
CA LEU A 67 14.00 -2.19 -9.59
C LEU A 67 13.05 -3.22 -8.96
N GLY A 68 13.11 -4.48 -9.41
CA GLY A 68 12.34 -5.57 -8.80
C GLY A 68 12.73 -5.79 -7.34
N PHE A 69 14.03 -5.85 -7.05
CA PHE A 69 14.53 -5.96 -5.68
C PHE A 69 14.17 -4.74 -4.82
N LEU A 70 14.28 -3.54 -5.39
CA LEU A 70 13.89 -2.31 -4.70
C LEU A 70 12.39 -2.30 -4.36
N PHE A 71 11.55 -2.76 -5.28
CA PHE A 71 10.11 -2.92 -5.05
C PHE A 71 9.81 -3.91 -3.92
N MET A 72 10.46 -5.08 -3.95
CA MET A 72 10.31 -6.10 -2.92
C MET A 72 10.76 -5.60 -1.55
N ALA A 73 11.92 -4.94 -1.49
CA ALA A 73 12.43 -4.34 -0.25
C ALA A 73 11.50 -3.25 0.29
N GLY A 74 10.98 -2.37 -0.57
CA GLY A 74 10.02 -1.32 -0.18
C GLY A 74 8.71 -1.91 0.35
N SER A 75 8.18 -2.94 -0.32
CA SER A 75 6.97 -3.65 0.10
C SER A 75 7.16 -4.40 1.42
N PHE A 76 8.32 -5.03 1.60
CA PHE A 76 8.69 -5.68 2.85
C PHE A 76 8.86 -4.67 3.99
N LEU A 77 9.48 -3.51 3.73
CA LEU A 77 9.59 -2.45 4.73
C LEU A 77 8.21 -1.89 5.13
N LYS A 78 7.29 -1.75 4.19
CA LYS A 78 5.89 -1.38 4.47
C LYS A 78 5.19 -2.44 5.34
N PHE A 79 5.45 -3.71 5.10
CA PHE A 79 4.98 -4.78 5.99
C PHE A 79 5.63 -4.67 7.38
N ALA A 80 6.94 -4.43 7.46
CA ALA A 80 7.63 -4.23 8.73
C ALA A 80 7.13 -3.00 9.52
N ALA A 81 6.67 -1.95 8.83
CA ALA A 81 6.06 -0.77 9.45
C ALA A 81 4.81 -1.13 10.29
N PHE A 82 4.12 -2.24 9.97
CA PHE A 82 3.08 -2.79 10.85
C PHE A 82 3.60 -3.05 12.26
N PHE A 83 4.70 -3.80 12.36
CA PHE A 83 5.26 -4.23 13.66
C PHE A 83 5.77 -3.06 14.49
N ILE A 84 6.17 -1.97 13.84
CA ILE A 84 6.72 -0.79 14.51
C ILE A 84 5.59 0.15 14.98
N PHE A 85 4.60 0.42 14.12
CA PHE A 85 3.62 1.47 14.39
C PHE A 85 2.25 0.96 14.84
N PHE A 86 1.80 -0.21 14.37
CA PHE A 86 0.44 -0.70 14.61
C PHE A 86 0.40 -1.85 15.62
N TYR A 87 1.36 -2.76 15.56
CA TYR A 87 1.42 -3.92 16.46
C TYR A 87 1.45 -3.54 17.95
N PRO A 88 2.20 -2.50 18.40
CA PRO A 88 2.17 -2.09 19.80
C PRO A 88 0.80 -1.55 20.24
N ILE A 89 0.05 -0.94 19.32
CA ILE A 89 -1.28 -0.38 19.57
C ILE A 89 -2.32 -1.51 19.63
N PHE A 90 -2.24 -2.47 18.71
CA PHE A 90 -3.19 -3.59 18.60
C PHE A 90 -2.99 -4.69 19.64
N ARG A 91 -1.95 -4.58 20.46
CA ARG A 91 -1.65 -5.55 21.52
C ARG A 91 -1.69 -4.89 22.90
N GLU A 92 -2.42 -3.79 23.02
CA GLU A 92 -2.62 -3.12 24.32
C GLU A 92 -3.39 -4.03 25.31
N ASP A 93 -4.24 -4.91 24.80
CA ASP A 93 -5.00 -5.93 25.54
C ASP A 93 -4.36 -7.32 25.50
N ASP A 94 -3.04 -7.39 25.29
CA ASP A 94 -2.23 -8.61 25.14
C ASP A 94 -2.55 -9.49 23.92
N ALA A 95 -3.52 -9.15 23.07
CA ALA A 95 -3.89 -9.96 21.91
C ALA A 95 -4.41 -9.14 20.70
N VAL A 96 -3.77 -9.31 19.54
CA VAL A 96 -4.27 -8.71 18.30
C VAL A 96 -5.56 -9.41 17.85
N THR A 97 -6.66 -8.67 17.81
CA THR A 97 -7.94 -9.19 17.32
C THR A 97 -7.94 -9.43 15.82
N LYS A 98 -8.83 -10.30 15.34
CA LYS A 98 -9.01 -10.52 13.89
C LYS A 98 -9.36 -9.22 13.16
N VAL A 99 -10.15 -8.35 13.80
CA VAL A 99 -10.61 -7.08 13.22
C VAL A 99 -9.45 -6.10 13.06
N GLU A 100 -8.55 -6.01 14.04
CA GLU A 100 -7.36 -5.17 13.95
C GLU A 100 -6.39 -5.68 12.88
N PHE A 101 -6.17 -7.01 12.86
CA PHE A 101 -5.36 -7.64 11.83
C PHE A 101 -5.91 -7.35 10.42
N THR A 102 -7.21 -7.58 10.18
CA THR A 102 -7.81 -7.31 8.86
C THR A 102 -7.86 -5.82 8.54
N SER A 103 -8.04 -4.95 9.55
CA SER A 103 -7.99 -3.49 9.39
C SER A 103 -6.66 -3.02 8.81
N PHE A 104 -5.55 -3.67 9.15
CA PHE A 104 -4.25 -3.38 8.55
C PHE A 104 -3.99 -4.15 7.25
N PHE A 105 -4.32 -5.45 7.21
CA PHE A 105 -3.87 -6.33 6.14
C PHE A 105 -4.68 -6.16 4.83
N ILE A 106 -5.97 -5.84 4.92
CA ILE A 106 -6.80 -5.57 3.74
C ILE A 106 -6.27 -4.36 2.94
N PRO A 107 -6.10 -3.16 3.54
CA PRO A 107 -5.53 -2.03 2.79
C PRO A 107 -4.10 -2.29 2.31
N TYR A 108 -3.30 -3.03 3.07
CA TYR A 108 -1.96 -3.46 2.66
C TYR A 108 -2.01 -4.22 1.32
N VAL A 109 -2.85 -5.26 1.21
CA VAL A 109 -2.98 -6.08 0.00
C VAL A 109 -3.51 -5.26 -1.18
N ILE A 110 -4.55 -4.43 -0.98
CA ILE A 110 -5.11 -3.57 -2.03
C ILE A 110 -4.02 -2.65 -2.61
N CYS A 111 -3.28 -1.99 -1.72
CA CYS A 111 -2.19 -1.12 -2.13
C CYS A 111 -1.07 -1.92 -2.81
N LEU A 112 -0.66 -3.06 -2.27
CA LEU A 112 0.41 -3.88 -2.84
C LEU A 112 0.08 -4.34 -4.27
N ILE A 113 -1.15 -4.76 -4.53
CA ILE A 113 -1.61 -5.16 -5.87
C ILE A 113 -1.52 -3.97 -6.82
N THR A 114 -2.05 -2.80 -6.43
CA THR A 114 -2.04 -1.61 -7.28
C THR A 114 -0.64 -1.06 -7.52
N GLU A 115 0.25 -1.12 -6.52
CA GLU A 115 1.67 -0.81 -6.64
C GLU A 115 2.38 -1.77 -7.59
N THR A 116 2.12 -3.08 -7.48
CA THR A 116 2.71 -4.10 -8.36
C THR A 116 2.33 -3.84 -9.81
N LEU A 117 1.03 -3.59 -10.07
CA LEU A 117 0.54 -3.26 -11.41
C LEU A 117 1.15 -1.95 -11.95
N GLY A 118 1.30 -0.95 -11.08
CA GLY A 118 1.94 0.32 -11.42
C GLY A 118 3.42 0.16 -11.73
N GLY A 119 4.14 -0.60 -10.91
CA GLY A 119 5.56 -0.94 -11.07
C GLY A 119 5.81 -1.68 -12.38
N ILE A 120 5.06 -2.75 -12.66
CA ILE A 120 5.17 -3.51 -13.93
C ILE A 120 4.99 -2.59 -15.14
N LYS A 121 3.98 -1.71 -15.11
CA LYS A 121 3.69 -0.81 -16.25
C LYS A 121 4.72 0.31 -16.38
N LEU A 122 5.28 0.78 -15.27
CA LEU A 122 6.38 1.75 -15.26
C LEU A 122 7.67 1.13 -15.85
N LEU A 123 7.95 -0.13 -15.51
CA LEU A 123 9.11 -0.89 -15.98
C LEU A 123 8.98 -1.32 -17.43
N ALA A 124 7.84 -1.89 -17.82
CA ALA A 124 7.62 -2.37 -19.19
C ALA A 124 7.87 -1.27 -20.22
N LYS A 125 7.43 -0.03 -19.94
CA LYS A 125 7.62 1.11 -20.86
C LYS A 125 9.06 1.64 -20.87
N GLN A 126 9.88 1.31 -19.87
CA GLN A 126 11.30 1.68 -19.85
C GLN A 126 12.11 0.94 -20.92
N ASN A 127 11.66 -0.24 -21.35
CA ASN A 127 12.35 -1.09 -22.34
C ASN A 127 11.99 -0.78 -23.80
N TYR A 128 10.99 0.06 -24.07
CA TYR A 128 10.56 0.42 -25.44
C TYR A 128 11.02 1.82 -25.89
N ASP A 129 11.71 2.56 -25.03
CA ASP A 129 12.26 3.89 -25.35
C ASP A 129 13.79 3.83 -25.55
N VAL A 130 14.31 2.69 -26.01
CA VAL A 130 15.72 2.51 -26.44
C VAL A 130 15.78 2.63 -27.95
#